data_AF-A0A3D0CBP2-F1
#
_entry.id   AF-A0A3D0CBP2-F1
#
_cell.length_a   1.000
_cell.length_b   1.000
_cell.length_c   1.000
_cell.angle_alpha   90.00
_cell.angle_beta   90.00
_cell.angle_gamma   90.00
#
_symmetry.space_group_name_H-M   'P 1'
#
loop_
_entity.id
_entity.type
_entity.pdbx_description
1 polymer ?
#
loop_
_entity_poly.entity_id
_entity_poly.type
_entity_poly.pdbx_seq_one_letter_code
_entity_poly.pdbx_strand_id
1 'polypeptide(L)'
;MESSQQNEVIDFLEQYSEVFNTMVKQVLSDSDKESLNSMMDSEKLSQLLSKGVKVDTAMLFNKQMSFMNQQAELWQSATKALLGTKVDPVVSEERNDRRFNDSEWSENPVYNYLKQSYLLNSNMMQEMVDSLHFDDPKAEEQIKFYTRQYINSVS
;
A
#
# COMPACT_ATOMS: atom_id res chain seq x y z
N MET A 1 -31.31 -6.24 14.97
CA MET A 1 -30.12 -6.99 14.50
C MET A 1 -29.07 -6.06 13.89
N GLU A 2 -29.45 -5.02 13.13
CA GLU A 2 -28.49 -4.04 12.55
C GLU A 2 -27.64 -3.26 13.58
N SER A 3 -28.20 -2.89 14.73
CA SER A 3 -27.49 -2.10 15.76
C SER A 3 -26.31 -2.84 16.41
N SER A 4 -26.36 -4.18 16.47
CA SER A 4 -25.29 -4.99 17.09
C SER A 4 -24.08 -5.07 16.17
N GLN A 5 -24.29 -5.26 14.87
CA GLN A 5 -23.22 -5.31 13.86
C GLN A 5 -22.57 -3.93 13.68
N GLN A 6 -23.34 -2.85 13.74
CA GLN A 6 -22.79 -1.50 13.70
C GLN A 6 -21.88 -1.23 14.91
N ASN A 7 -22.27 -1.65 16.11
CA ASN A 7 -21.44 -1.48 17.30
C ASN A 7 -20.15 -2.32 17.23
N GLU A 8 -20.21 -3.56 16.75
CA GLU A 8 -19.01 -4.39 16.55
C GLU A 8 -18.03 -3.78 15.54
N VAL A 9 -18.55 -3.17 14.47
CA VAL A 9 -17.74 -2.47 13.47
C VAL A 9 -17.10 -1.21 14.06
N ILE A 10 -17.81 -0.48 14.92
CA ILE A 10 -17.30 0.69 15.63
C ILE A 10 -16.21 0.29 16.63
N ASP A 11 -16.43 -0.76 17.41
CA ASP A 11 -15.45 -1.26 18.38
C ASP A 11 -14.16 -1.74 17.67
N PHE A 12 -14.31 -2.42 16.52
CA PHE A 12 -13.18 -2.82 15.68
C PHE A 12 -12.39 -1.62 15.14
N LEU A 13 -13.09 -0.55 14.73
CA LEU A 13 -12.47 0.68 14.26
C LEU A 13 -11.67 1.39 15.34
N GLU A 14 -12.22 1.49 16.55
CA GLU A 14 -11.57 2.12 17.69
C GLU A 14 -10.31 1.35 18.07
N GLN A 15 -10.41 0.02 18.17
CA GLN A 15 -9.27 -0.84 18.45
C GLN A 15 -8.17 -0.73 17.39
N TYR A 16 -8.53 -0.70 16.10
CA TYR A 16 -7.55 -0.55 15.02
C TYR A 16 -6.90 0.84 15.03
N SER A 17 -7.68 1.90 15.23
CA SER A 17 -7.16 3.27 15.32
C SER A 17 -6.13 3.37 16.44
N GLU A 18 -6.38 2.76 17.60
CA GLU A 18 -5.40 2.70 18.68
C GLU A 18 -4.13 1.95 18.30
N VAL A 19 -4.25 0.77 17.66
CA VAL A 19 -3.09 -0.01 17.22
C VAL A 19 -2.28 0.72 16.15
N PHE A 20 -2.94 1.31 15.15
CA PHE A 20 -2.30 2.10 14.10
C PHE A 20 -1.60 3.33 14.68
N ASN A 21 -2.30 4.10 15.52
CA ASN A 21 -1.71 5.25 16.19
C ASN A 21 -0.55 4.85 17.10
N THR A 22 -0.62 3.69 17.76
CA THR A 22 0.48 3.14 18.56
C THR A 22 1.66 2.77 17.69
N MET A 23 1.43 2.08 16.58
CA MET A 23 2.49 1.69 15.63
C MET A 23 3.16 2.92 15.01
N VAL A 24 2.38 3.90 14.56
CA VAL A 24 2.89 5.17 14.02
C VAL A 24 3.63 5.96 15.10
N LYS A 25 3.06 6.08 16.31
CA LYS A 25 3.76 6.72 17.42
C LYS A 25 5.06 6.01 17.74
N GLN A 26 5.09 4.69 17.81
CA GLN A 26 6.28 3.92 18.14
C GLN A 26 7.37 4.04 17.07
N VAL A 27 6.98 4.11 15.80
CA VAL A 27 7.91 4.41 14.68
C VAL A 27 8.42 5.85 14.72
N LEU A 28 7.60 6.82 15.15
CA LEU A 28 7.95 8.24 15.19
C LEU A 28 8.59 8.70 16.51
N SER A 29 8.35 8.00 17.62
CA SER A 29 8.73 8.39 18.98
C SER A 29 10.05 7.78 19.41
N ASP A 30 11.12 7.98 18.64
CA ASP A 30 12.54 7.83 19.00
C ASP A 30 13.05 6.51 19.63
N SER A 31 12.20 5.56 20.05
CA SER A 31 12.57 4.30 20.69
C SER A 31 12.65 3.18 19.66
N ASP A 32 13.64 3.32 18.77
CA ASP A 32 14.32 2.28 17.96
C ASP A 32 14.96 2.91 16.71
N LYS A 33 15.66 4.04 16.87
CA LYS A 33 16.49 4.60 15.77
C LYS A 33 17.45 3.55 15.19
N GLU A 34 17.93 2.60 15.99
CA GLU A 34 18.74 1.47 15.52
C GLU A 34 17.96 0.43 14.70
N SER A 35 16.73 0.08 15.07
CA SER A 35 15.96 -0.94 14.34
C SER A 35 15.44 -0.39 13.01
N LEU A 36 14.94 0.86 13.01
CA LEU A 36 14.62 1.61 11.79
C LEU A 36 15.86 1.85 10.93
N ASN A 37 17.00 2.25 11.51
CA ASN A 37 18.26 2.37 10.75
C ASN A 37 18.72 1.03 10.17
N SER A 38 18.48 -0.10 10.83
CA SER A 38 18.86 -1.42 10.31
C SER A 38 17.95 -1.91 9.17
N MET A 39 16.67 -1.52 9.18
CA MET A 39 15.72 -1.73 8.08
C MET A 39 15.94 -0.76 6.92
N MET A 40 16.49 0.43 7.20
CA MET A 40 16.84 1.46 6.22
C MET A 40 18.33 1.47 5.84
N ASP A 41 19.10 0.46 6.25
CA ASP A 41 20.51 0.35 5.94
C ASP A 41 20.68 0.17 4.43
N SER A 42 21.03 1.26 3.76
CA SER A 42 21.21 1.31 2.30
C SER A 42 22.32 0.38 1.82
N GLU A 43 23.37 0.17 2.61
CA GLU A 43 24.48 -0.72 2.25
C GLU A 43 24.02 -2.17 2.36
N LYS A 44 23.29 -2.52 3.40
CA LYS A 44 22.73 -3.88 3.56
C LYS A 44 21.66 -4.17 2.51
N LEU A 45 20.77 -3.22 2.23
CA LEU A 45 19.71 -3.39 1.23
C LEU A 45 20.30 -3.52 -0.19
N SER A 46 21.31 -2.71 -0.52
CA SER A 46 22.03 -2.85 -1.81
C SER A 46 22.85 -4.14 -1.89
N GLN A 47 23.45 -4.61 -0.79
CA GLN A 47 24.10 -5.93 -0.74
C GLN A 47 23.11 -7.07 -1.00
N LEU A 48 21.89 -6.98 -0.44
CA LEU A 48 20.83 -7.96 -0.65
C LEU A 48 20.27 -7.93 -2.08
N LEU A 49 20.19 -6.76 -2.71
CA LEU A 49 19.63 -6.56 -4.05
C LEU A 49 20.61 -6.81 -5.21
N SER A 50 21.65 -7.62 -4.97
CA SER A 50 22.70 -8.00 -5.93
C SER A 50 23.63 -6.85 -6.36
N LYS A 51 24.87 -7.20 -6.73
CA LYS A 51 25.85 -6.23 -7.24
C LYS A 51 25.33 -5.59 -8.52
N GLY A 52 25.14 -4.26 -8.52
CA GLY A 52 24.73 -3.49 -9.70
C GLY A 52 23.36 -2.80 -9.57
N VAL A 53 22.72 -2.89 -8.40
CA VAL A 53 21.51 -2.13 -8.08
C VAL A 53 21.80 -1.15 -6.94
N LYS A 54 21.60 0.14 -7.19
CA LYS A 54 21.62 1.19 -6.17
C LYS A 54 20.18 1.47 -5.77
N VAL A 55 19.93 1.57 -4.47
CA VAL A 55 18.61 1.89 -3.94
C VAL A 55 18.61 3.33 -3.47
N ASP A 56 17.66 4.14 -3.93
CA ASP A 56 17.36 5.40 -3.28
C ASP A 56 16.53 5.12 -2.02
N THR A 57 17.21 4.98 -0.87
CA THR A 57 16.56 4.63 0.39
C THR A 57 15.65 5.73 0.92
N ALA A 58 15.95 7.00 0.63
CA ALA A 58 15.10 8.11 1.03
C ALA A 58 13.78 8.09 0.23
N MET A 59 13.87 7.87 -1.08
CA MET A 59 12.70 7.70 -1.93
C MET A 59 11.90 6.46 -1.51
N LEU A 60 12.55 5.31 -1.34
CA LEU A 60 11.91 4.06 -0.92
C LEU A 60 11.16 4.24 0.41
N PHE A 61 11.77 4.87 1.41
CA PHE A 61 11.14 5.12 2.69
C PHE A 61 9.93 6.05 2.58
N ASN A 62 10.05 7.14 1.81
CA ASN A 62 8.93 8.05 1.57
C ASN A 62 7.75 7.32 0.89
N LYS A 63 8.04 6.43 -0.07
CA LYS A 63 7.02 5.59 -0.71
C LYS A 63 6.40 4.59 0.26
N GLN A 64 7.20 3.93 1.10
CA GLN A 64 6.71 3.03 2.14
C GLN A 64 5.78 3.73 3.14
N MET A 65 6.13 4.93 3.60
CA MET A 65 5.29 5.70 4.51
C MET A 65 4.01 6.20 3.82
N SER A 66 4.10 6.63 2.56
CA SER A 66 2.92 7.00 1.78
C SER A 66 1.96 5.82 1.62
N PHE A 67 2.49 4.62 1.33
CA PHE A 67 1.71 3.40 1.25
C PHE A 67 1.02 3.07 2.58
N MET A 68 1.74 3.16 3.71
CA MET A 68 1.14 2.93 5.03
C MET A 68 0.00 3.90 5.34
N ASN A 69 0.16 5.19 4.99
CA ASN A 69 -0.90 6.19 5.14
C ASN A 69 -2.12 5.89 4.26
N GLN A 70 -1.90 5.58 2.98
CA GLN A 70 -2.98 5.22 2.04
C GLN A 70 -3.68 3.92 2.45
N GLN A 71 -2.96 2.95 3.00
CA GLN A 71 -3.54 1.71 3.53
C GLN A 71 -4.46 1.99 4.72
N ALA A 72 -4.06 2.87 5.63
CA ALA A 72 -4.89 3.28 6.76
C ALA A 72 -6.13 4.08 6.32
N GLU A 73 -5.97 4.96 5.33
CA GLU A 73 -7.07 5.71 4.72
C GLU A 73 -8.06 4.77 4.01
N LEU A 74 -7.56 3.75 3.31
CA LEU A 74 -8.38 2.74 2.65
C LEU A 74 -9.22 1.95 3.65
N TRP A 75 -8.64 1.52 4.76
CA TRP A 75 -9.39 0.84 5.82
C TRP A 75 -10.48 1.74 6.42
N GLN A 76 -10.16 3.00 6.73
CA GLN A 76 -11.15 3.96 7.23
C GLN A 76 -12.29 4.18 6.22
N SER A 77 -11.96 4.28 4.93
CA SER A 77 -12.92 4.47 3.86
C SER A 77 -13.81 3.23 3.68
N ALA A 78 -13.24 2.03 3.74
CA ALA A 78 -13.98 0.79 3.68
C ALA A 78 -15.00 0.68 4.81
N THR A 79 -14.62 1.06 6.03
CA THR A 79 -15.58 1.00 7.14
C THR A 79 -16.68 2.05 7.03
N LYS A 80 -16.35 3.28 6.61
CA LYS A 80 -17.37 4.30 6.30
C LYS A 80 -18.35 3.79 5.24
N ALA A 81 -17.84 3.13 4.19
CA ALA A 81 -18.65 2.54 3.13
C ALA A 81 -19.57 1.42 3.64
N LEU A 82 -19.08 0.54 4.53
CA LEU A 82 -19.89 -0.50 5.18
C LEU A 82 -21.00 0.09 6.07
N LEU A 83 -20.77 1.26 6.66
CA LEU A 83 -21.78 2.00 7.42
C LEU A 83 -22.75 2.81 6.52
N GLY A 84 -22.68 2.63 5.20
CA GLY A 84 -23.56 3.29 4.23
C GLY A 84 -23.15 4.73 3.88
N THR A 85 -21.95 5.17 4.30
CA THR A 85 -21.42 6.48 3.93
C THR A 85 -20.75 6.41 2.58
N LYS A 86 -21.08 7.33 1.68
CA LYS A 86 -20.38 7.45 0.41
C LYS A 86 -18.94 7.93 0.66
N VAL A 87 -17.96 7.21 0.11
CA VAL A 87 -16.53 7.52 0.23
C VAL A 87 -15.93 7.75 -1.15
N ASP A 88 -14.96 8.65 -1.21
CA ASP A 88 -14.15 8.85 -2.40
C ASP A 88 -13.06 7.77 -2.47
N PRO A 89 -12.63 7.38 -3.69
CA PRO A 89 -11.56 6.40 -3.85
C PRO A 89 -10.23 6.97 -3.35
N VAL A 90 -9.49 6.17 -2.59
CA VAL A 90 -8.14 6.49 -2.10
C VAL A 90 -7.13 6.48 -3.24
N VAL A 91 -7.29 5.54 -4.17
CA VAL A 91 -6.45 5.39 -5.36
C VAL A 91 -7.31 5.56 -6.60
N SER A 92 -6.87 6.47 -7.47
CA SER A 92 -7.52 6.70 -8.77
C SER A 92 -7.28 5.52 -9.70
N GLU A 93 -8.35 5.05 -10.32
CA GLU A 93 -8.30 4.04 -11.38
C GLU A 93 -7.75 4.66 -12.67
N GLU A 94 -6.95 3.90 -13.42
CA GLU A 94 -6.51 4.35 -14.74
C GLU A 94 -7.69 4.47 -15.70
N ARG A 95 -7.65 5.51 -16.55
CA ARG A 95 -8.69 5.74 -17.55
C ARG A 95 -8.68 4.55 -18.53
N ASN A 96 -9.67 3.67 -18.40
CA ASN A 96 -9.91 2.44 -19.18
C ASN A 96 -9.36 1.11 -18.61
N ASP A 97 -9.21 0.98 -17.30
CA ASP A 97 -8.92 -0.32 -16.70
C ASP A 97 -10.12 -1.28 -16.84
N ARG A 98 -10.03 -2.24 -17.77
CA ARG A 98 -11.15 -3.13 -18.10
C ARG A 98 -11.50 -4.11 -16.98
N ARG A 99 -10.62 -4.29 -15.99
CA ARG A 99 -10.81 -5.21 -14.86
C ARG A 99 -11.95 -4.78 -13.95
N PHE A 100 -12.21 -3.48 -13.88
CA PHE A 100 -13.16 -2.87 -12.95
C PHE A 100 -14.39 -2.25 -13.64
N ASN A 101 -14.69 -2.70 -14.87
CA ASN A 101 -15.79 -2.18 -15.68
C ASN A 101 -17.19 -2.46 -15.12
N ASP A 102 -17.36 -3.51 -14.31
CA ASP A 102 -18.64 -3.84 -13.70
C ASP A 102 -18.97 -2.81 -12.60
N SER A 103 -20.22 -2.33 -12.56
CA SER A 103 -20.68 -1.35 -11.57
C SER A 103 -20.53 -1.85 -10.14
N GLU A 104 -20.59 -3.17 -9.91
CA GLU A 104 -20.45 -3.78 -8.59
C GLU A 104 -19.09 -3.44 -7.95
N TRP A 105 -18.02 -3.27 -8.74
CA TRP A 105 -16.70 -2.84 -8.25
C TRP A 105 -16.68 -1.42 -7.66
N SER A 106 -17.71 -0.62 -7.92
CA SER A 106 -17.84 0.75 -7.40
C SER A 106 -19.00 0.89 -6.42
N GLU A 107 -20.06 0.10 -6.57
CA GLU A 107 -21.26 0.17 -5.74
C GLU A 107 -21.18 -0.70 -4.49
N ASN A 108 -20.54 -1.86 -4.57
CA ASN A 108 -20.43 -2.77 -3.43
C ASN A 108 -19.22 -2.41 -2.57
N PRO A 109 -19.39 -2.07 -1.27
CA PRO A 109 -18.29 -1.67 -0.40
C PRO A 109 -17.16 -2.69 -0.32
N VAL A 110 -17.48 -4.00 -0.36
CA VAL A 110 -16.49 -5.06 -0.28
C VAL A 110 -15.69 -5.14 -1.58
N TYR A 111 -16.36 -5.09 -2.74
CA TYR A 111 -15.66 -5.16 -4.03
C TYR A 111 -14.86 -3.88 -4.29
N ASN A 112 -15.39 -2.72 -3.89
CA ASN A 112 -14.67 -1.46 -3.95
C ASN A 112 -13.39 -1.51 -3.11
N TYR A 113 -13.45 -2.05 -1.88
CA TYR A 113 -12.27 -2.26 -1.06
C TYR A 113 -11.24 -3.18 -1.73
N LEU A 114 -11.68 -4.30 -2.31
CA LEU A 114 -10.78 -5.22 -3.04
C LEU A 114 -10.10 -4.54 -4.24
N LYS A 115 -10.87 -3.78 -5.04
CA LYS A 115 -10.35 -2.97 -6.14
C LYS A 115 -9.30 -1.98 -5.66
N GLN A 116 -9.61 -1.20 -4.64
CA GLN A 116 -8.73 -0.16 -4.13
C GLN A 116 -7.46 -0.75 -3.49
N SER A 117 -7.58 -1.88 -2.78
CA SER A 117 -6.44 -2.63 -2.25
C SER A 117 -5.54 -3.14 -3.38
N TYR A 118 -6.13 -3.69 -4.44
CA TYR A 118 -5.38 -4.12 -5.63
C TYR A 118 -4.60 -2.95 -6.26
N LEU A 119 -5.28 -1.83 -6.52
CA LEU A 119 -4.67 -0.64 -7.11
C LEU A 119 -3.54 -0.08 -6.23
N LEU A 120 -3.77 -0.01 -4.92
CA LEU A 120 -2.78 0.46 -3.95
C LEU A 120 -1.52 -0.43 -3.94
N ASN A 121 -1.68 -1.74 -3.89
CA ASN A 121 -0.57 -2.69 -3.91
C ASN A 121 0.17 -2.67 -5.27
N SER A 122 -0.57 -2.55 -6.37
CA SER A 122 0.01 -2.44 -7.71
C SER A 122 0.86 -1.18 -7.87
N ASN A 123 0.39 -0.05 -7.36
CA ASN A 123 1.15 1.20 -7.36
C ASN A 123 2.39 1.10 -6.47
N MET A 124 2.28 0.54 -5.26
CA MET A 124 3.42 0.32 -4.37
C MET A 124 4.52 -0.50 -5.06
N MET A 125 4.16 -1.60 -5.74
CA MET A 125 5.14 -2.44 -6.43
C MET A 125 5.86 -1.71 -7.57
N GLN A 126 5.14 -0.86 -8.30
CA GLN A 126 5.73 -0.02 -9.35
C GLN A 126 6.67 1.04 -8.74
N GLU A 127 6.22 1.74 -7.70
CA GLU A 127 7.01 2.76 -7.01
C GLU A 127 8.29 2.19 -6.36
N MET A 128 8.23 0.97 -5.83
CA MET A 128 9.42 0.27 -5.33
C MET A 128 10.44 0.01 -6.44
N VAL A 129 10.00 -0.52 -7.59
CA VAL A 129 10.90 -0.74 -8.74
C VAL A 129 11.48 0.58 -9.24
N ASP A 130 10.72 1.66 -9.23
CA ASP A 130 11.18 2.98 -9.67
C ASP A 130 12.22 3.61 -8.70
N SER A 131 12.25 3.18 -7.44
CA SER A 131 13.29 3.56 -6.47
C SER A 131 14.62 2.80 -6.64
N LEU A 132 14.66 1.82 -7.55
CA LEU A 132 15.86 1.06 -7.89
C LEU A 132 16.54 1.69 -9.09
N HIS A 133 17.84 1.93 -8.97
CA HIS A 133 18.70 2.36 -10.05
C HIS A 133 19.61 1.21 -10.47
N PHE A 134 19.49 0.80 -11.72
CA PHE A 134 20.24 -0.32 -12.27
C PHE A 134 21.42 0.21 -13.10
N ASP A 135 22.58 -0.40 -12.94
CA ASP A 135 23.74 -0.10 -13.79
C ASP A 135 23.57 -0.69 -15.21
N ASP A 136 22.80 -1.78 -15.35
CA ASP A 136 22.45 -2.42 -16.63
C ASP A 136 20.99 -2.09 -17.05
N PRO A 137 20.78 -1.34 -18.15
CA PRO A 137 19.45 -1.03 -18.66
C PRO A 137 18.60 -2.26 -19.00
N LYS A 138 19.23 -3.37 -19.40
CA LYS A 138 18.51 -4.61 -19.72
C LYS A 138 17.95 -5.28 -18.47
N ALA A 139 18.67 -5.20 -17.36
CA ALA A 139 18.19 -5.69 -16.07
C ALA A 139 17.01 -4.84 -15.56
N GLU A 140 17.09 -3.51 -15.72
CA GLU A 140 15.98 -2.61 -15.40
C GLU A 140 14.71 -2.96 -16.17
N GLU A 141 14.82 -3.14 -17.49
CA GLU A 141 13.69 -3.48 -18.35
C GLU A 141 13.05 -4.81 -17.95
N GLN A 142 13.87 -5.82 -17.63
CA GLN A 142 13.40 -7.13 -17.18
C GLN A 142 12.65 -7.04 -15.86
N ILE A 143 13.19 -6.35 -14.86
CA ILE A 143 12.52 -6.21 -13.56
C ILE A 143 11.19 -5.46 -13.72
N LYS A 144 11.19 -4.34 -14.46
CA LYS A 144 9.94 -3.61 -14.76
C LYS A 144 8.94 -4.49 -15.49
N PHE A 145 9.37 -5.31 -16.44
CA PHE A 145 8.51 -6.25 -17.16
C PHE A 145 7.91 -7.30 -16.22
N TYR A 146 8.73 -8.01 -15.44
CA TYR A 146 8.26 -9.06 -14.54
C TYR A 146 7.34 -8.53 -13.45
N THR A 147 7.60 -7.33 -12.92
CA THR A 147 6.71 -6.68 -11.96
C THR A 147 5.34 -6.41 -12.58
N ARG A 148 5.27 -5.88 -13.81
CA ARG A 148 3.99 -5.71 -14.52
C ARG A 148 3.28 -7.05 -14.75
N GLN A 149 4.02 -8.09 -15.15
CA GLN A 149 3.44 -9.42 -15.34
C GLN A 149 2.87 -10.00 -14.05
N TYR A 150 3.58 -9.84 -12.94
CA TYR A 150 3.11 -10.26 -11.62
C TYR A 150 1.82 -9.53 -11.22
N ILE A 151 1.83 -8.20 -11.28
CA ILE A 151 0.65 -7.36 -10.99
C ILE A 151 -0.56 -7.80 -11.80
N ASN A 152 -0.37 -8.02 -13.11
CA ASN A 152 -1.44 -8.44 -14.02
C ASN A 152 -1.93 -9.87 -13.76
N SER A 153 -1.14 -10.72 -13.10
CA SER A 153 -1.52 -12.11 -12.81
C SER A 153 -2.36 -12.25 -11.54
N VAL A 154 -2.34 -11.24 -10.67
CA VAL A 154 -3.09 -11.23 -9.40
C VAL A 154 -4.54 -10.74 -9.59
N SER A 155 -4.79 -9.96 -10.66
CA SER A 155 -6.13 -9.51 -11.07
C SER A 155 -6.78 -10.41 -12.09
#